data_AF-A0A7C2TZ99-F1
#
_entry.id   AF-A0A7C2TZ99-F1
#
_cell.length_a   1.000
_cell.length_b   1.000
_cell.length_c   1.000
_cell.angle_alpha   90.00
_cell.angle_beta   90.00
_cell.angle_gamma   90.00
#
_symmetry.space_group_name_H-M   'P 1'
#
loop_
_entity.id
_entity.type
_entity.pdbx_description
1 polymer ?
#
loop_
_entity_poly.entity_id
_entity_poly.type
_entity_poly.pdbx_seq_one_letter_code
_entity_poly.pdbx_strand_id
1 'polypeptide(L)'
;MDHLSSFVDRFIQPPLLRERIIAVLRRLPFEVMQDLLHDPRFTMVVYDPADGPQTQFHIASPGSGDAGSRMIAWKVSLAHAPLDFANYVIAHEFAHAYLRNRGRTRDEDPEDAADALAAEWGYDKPLSAMRYT
;
A
#
# COMPACT_ATOMS: atom_id res chain seq x y z
N MET A 1 -1.16 -21.94 8.58
CA MET A 1 -0.78 -20.53 8.36
C MET A 1 -2.01 -19.80 7.86
N ASP A 2 -2.21 -18.56 8.31
CA ASP A 2 -3.28 -17.68 7.83
C ASP A 2 -3.07 -17.35 6.34
N HIS A 3 -4.12 -17.45 5.51
CA HIS A 3 -4.08 -17.20 4.06
C HIS A 3 -3.50 -15.82 3.73
N LEU A 4 -3.80 -14.83 4.57
CA LEU A 4 -3.26 -13.48 4.44
C LEU A 4 -1.74 -13.43 4.65
N SER A 5 -1.24 -14.13 5.67
CA SER A 5 0.19 -14.18 5.93
C SER A 5 0.94 -14.83 4.76
N SER A 6 0.43 -15.96 4.26
CA SER A 6 1.00 -16.64 3.09
C SER A 6 0.94 -15.79 1.82
N PHE A 7 -0.08 -14.94 1.65
CA PHE A 7 -0.14 -13.99 0.55
C PHE A 7 0.99 -12.96 0.62
N VAL A 8 1.17 -12.33 1.79
CA VAL A 8 2.19 -11.28 2.02
C VAL A 8 3.61 -11.86 1.92
N ASP A 9 3.80 -13.10 2.40
CA ASP A 9 5.07 -13.84 2.33
C ASP A 9 5.65 -13.97 0.91
N ARG A 10 4.80 -13.93 -0.12
CA ARG A 10 5.25 -13.99 -1.52
C ARG A 10 6.03 -12.74 -1.95
N PHE A 11 5.86 -11.63 -1.23
CA PHE A 11 6.37 -10.32 -1.63
C PHE A 11 7.32 -9.71 -0.60
N ILE A 12 7.05 -9.91 0.69
CA ILE A 12 7.72 -9.17 1.77
C ILE A 12 8.57 -10.11 2.62
N GLN A 13 9.88 -10.02 2.45
CA GLN A 13 10.86 -10.78 3.24
C GLN A 13 11.23 -10.11 4.58
N PRO A 14 11.39 -8.77 4.70
CA PRO A 14 11.77 -8.16 5.96
C PRO A 14 10.70 -8.37 7.05
N PRO A 15 11.03 -9.01 8.19
CA PRO A 15 10.02 -9.52 9.13
C PRO A 15 9.19 -8.42 9.78
N LEU A 16 9.83 -7.32 10.22
CA LEU A 16 9.11 -6.21 10.85
C LEU A 16 8.18 -5.47 9.88
N LEU A 17 8.61 -5.27 8.63
CA LEU A 17 7.76 -4.65 7.60
C LEU A 17 6.57 -5.55 7.29
N ARG A 18 6.82 -6.85 7.13
CA ARG A 18 5.79 -7.86 6.92
C ARG A 18 4.75 -7.87 8.04
N GLU A 19 5.18 -7.87 9.29
CA GLU A 19 4.27 -7.86 10.45
C GLU A 19 3.38 -6.60 10.46
N ARG A 20 3.95 -5.43 10.18
CA ARG A 20 3.20 -4.17 10.08
C ARG A 20 2.17 -4.22 8.94
N ILE A 21 2.56 -4.70 7.76
CA ILE A 21 1.67 -4.84 6.60
C ILE A 21 0.50 -5.79 6.93
N ILE A 22 0.78 -6.95 7.50
CA ILE A 22 -0.26 -7.91 7.91
C ILE A 22 -1.19 -7.28 8.95
N ALA A 23 -0.65 -6.53 9.92
CA ALA A 23 -1.46 -5.88 10.95
C ALA A 23 -2.43 -4.85 10.37
N VAL A 24 -2.02 -4.08 9.37
CA VAL A 24 -2.91 -3.12 8.68
C VAL A 24 -3.92 -3.87 7.80
N LEU A 25 -3.49 -4.82 6.97
CA LEU A 25 -4.39 -5.60 6.10
C LEU A 25 -5.52 -6.29 6.88
N ARG A 26 -5.23 -6.82 8.08
CA ARG A 26 -6.24 -7.45 8.95
C ARG A 26 -7.32 -6.50 9.46
N ARG A 27 -7.05 -5.18 9.44
CA ARG A 27 -7.97 -4.14 9.92
C ARG A 27 -8.74 -3.46 8.79
N LEU A 28 -8.35 -3.68 7.53
CA LEU A 28 -9.09 -3.14 6.40
C LEU A 28 -10.49 -3.77 6.32
N PRO A 29 -11.47 -3.04 5.73
CA PRO A 29 -12.77 -3.62 5.42
C PRO A 29 -12.64 -4.90 4.59
N PHE A 30 -13.53 -5.86 4.83
CA PHE A 30 -13.45 -7.19 4.22
C PHE A 30 -13.46 -7.10 2.69
N GLU A 31 -14.30 -6.25 2.13
CA GLU A 31 -14.44 -5.99 0.70
C GLU A 31 -13.15 -5.44 0.07
N VAL A 32 -12.46 -4.54 0.76
CA VAL A 32 -11.17 -3.98 0.31
C VAL A 32 -10.11 -5.07 0.27
N MET A 33 -10.04 -5.88 1.34
CA MET A 33 -9.11 -7.00 1.40
C MET A 33 -9.41 -8.04 0.32
N GLN A 34 -10.68 -8.39 0.08
CA GLN A 34 -11.07 -9.34 -0.96
C GLN A 34 -10.73 -8.83 -2.36
N ASP A 35 -10.98 -7.55 -2.64
CA ASP A 35 -10.68 -6.93 -3.95
C ASP A 35 -9.17 -6.90 -4.25
N LEU A 36 -8.33 -6.66 -3.24
CA LEU A 36 -6.87 -6.69 -3.39
C LEU A 36 -6.34 -8.12 -3.55
N LEU A 37 -6.75 -9.05 -2.69
CA LEU A 37 -6.17 -10.41 -2.66
C LEU A 37 -6.60 -11.28 -3.85
N HIS A 38 -7.75 -10.99 -4.46
CA HIS A 38 -8.26 -11.73 -5.62
C HIS A 38 -7.85 -11.13 -6.97
N ASP A 39 -7.29 -9.93 -7.01
CA ASP A 39 -6.76 -9.36 -8.26
C ASP A 39 -5.32 -9.85 -8.48
N PRO A 40 -5.05 -10.72 -9.47
CA PRO A 40 -3.70 -11.21 -9.74
C PRO A 40 -2.73 -10.12 -10.20
N ARG A 41 -3.22 -8.92 -10.54
CA ARG A 41 -2.41 -7.75 -10.91
C ARG A 41 -1.94 -6.95 -9.70
N PHE A 42 -2.58 -7.14 -8.54
CA PHE A 42 -2.12 -6.53 -7.29
C PHE A 42 -0.80 -7.16 -6.87
N THR A 43 0.24 -6.34 -6.77
CA THR A 43 1.59 -6.80 -6.42
C THR A 43 2.23 -5.86 -5.40
N MET A 44 3.17 -6.39 -4.63
CA MET A 44 3.96 -5.59 -3.71
C MET A 44 5.44 -5.87 -3.96
N VAL A 45 6.26 -4.85 -3.82
CA VAL A 45 7.72 -4.95 -3.94
C VAL A 45 8.37 -4.17 -2.81
N VAL A 46 9.57 -4.59 -2.40
CA VAL A 46 10.37 -3.89 -1.39
C VAL A 46 11.63 -3.38 -2.08
N TYR A 47 12.05 -2.16 -1.74
CA TYR A 47 13.29 -1.59 -2.23
C TYR A 47 14.06 -0.83 -1.16
N ASP A 48 15.37 -0.78 -1.35
CA ASP A 48 16.27 0.06 -0.58
C ASP A 48 16.87 1.15 -1.49
N PRO A 49 16.66 2.45 -1.20
CA PRO A 49 17.33 3.53 -1.93
C PRO A 49 18.87 3.42 -1.92
N ALA A 50 19.46 2.72 -0.94
CA ALA A 50 20.90 2.47 -0.87
C ALA A 50 21.40 1.54 -1.98
N ASP A 51 20.52 0.77 -2.64
CA ASP A 51 20.86 -0.12 -3.77
C ASP A 51 21.15 0.67 -5.07
N GLY A 52 20.99 1.99 -5.05
CA GLY A 52 21.33 2.89 -6.14
C GLY A 52 20.21 3.09 -7.17
N PRO A 53 20.47 3.89 -8.22
CA PRO A 53 19.45 4.38 -9.16
C PRO A 53 18.88 3.33 -10.13
N GLN A 54 19.26 2.05 -10.01
CA GLN A 54 18.88 1.00 -10.97
C GLN A 54 17.76 0.06 -10.48
N THR A 55 16.96 0.47 -9.50
CA THR A 55 15.81 -0.35 -9.08
C THR A 55 14.71 -0.26 -10.14
N GLN A 56 14.50 -1.34 -10.90
CA GLN A 56 13.41 -1.47 -11.87
C GLN A 56 12.33 -2.40 -11.31
N PHE A 57 11.06 -2.00 -11.41
CA PHE A 57 9.92 -2.84 -11.02
C PHE A 57 9.08 -3.20 -12.23
N HIS A 58 8.70 -4.47 -12.32
CA HIS A 58 7.79 -4.96 -13.35
C HIS A 58 6.34 -4.80 -12.87
N ILE A 59 5.60 -3.91 -13.53
CA ILE A 59 4.18 -3.68 -13.24
C ILE A 59 3.34 -4.50 -14.23
N ALA A 60 2.28 -5.14 -13.75
CA ALA A 60 1.33 -5.82 -14.62
C ALA A 60 0.65 -4.80 -15.54
N SER A 61 0.50 -5.12 -16.84
CA SER A 61 -0.19 -4.24 -17.77
C SER A 61 -1.61 -3.91 -17.24
N PRO A 62 -2.03 -2.63 -17.28
CA PRO A 62 -3.40 -2.27 -16.95
C PRO A 62 -4.35 -3.07 -17.86
N GLY A 63 -5.39 -3.64 -17.26
CA GLY A 63 -6.37 -4.45 -18.01
C GLY A 63 -7.20 -3.59 -18.97
N SER A 64 -7.85 -4.21 -19.96
CA SER A 64 -8.80 -3.51 -20.81
C SER A 64 -9.95 -2.94 -19.96
N GLY A 65 -10.02 -1.61 -19.86
CA GLY A 65 -11.03 -0.88 -19.08
C GLY A 65 -10.60 -0.41 -17.69
N ASP A 66 -9.42 -0.83 -17.20
CA ASP A 66 -8.96 -0.58 -15.83
C ASP A 66 -7.53 -0.01 -15.88
N ALA A 67 -7.43 1.30 -16.15
CA ALA A 67 -6.19 1.95 -16.57
C ALA A 67 -5.32 2.47 -15.40
N GLY A 68 -5.25 1.73 -14.29
CA GLY A 68 -4.43 2.09 -13.13
C GLY A 68 -3.59 0.92 -12.63
N SER A 69 -2.33 1.18 -12.27
CA SER A 69 -1.50 0.21 -11.55
C SER A 69 -2.12 -0.09 -10.20
N ARG A 70 -1.83 -1.28 -9.66
CA ARG A 70 -2.12 -1.66 -8.28
C ARG A 70 -0.85 -2.17 -7.58
N MET A 71 0.33 -1.85 -8.11
CA MET A 71 1.60 -2.20 -7.46
C MET A 71 1.88 -1.22 -6.31
N ILE A 72 2.30 -1.74 -5.16
CA ILE A 72 2.86 -0.93 -4.08
C ILE A 72 4.36 -1.21 -3.94
N ALA A 73 5.17 -0.14 -3.85
CA ALA A 73 6.61 -0.23 -3.62
C ALA A 73 6.97 0.28 -2.22
N TRP A 74 7.42 -0.63 -1.36
CA TRP A 74 7.75 -0.35 0.03
C TRP A 74 9.23 -0.01 0.20
N LYS A 75 9.52 1.12 0.86
CA LYS A 75 10.87 1.39 1.36
C LYS A 75 11.18 0.48 2.55
N VAL A 76 12.35 -0.17 2.57
CA VAL A 76 12.81 -0.97 3.72
C VAL A 76 12.81 -0.16 5.03
N SER A 77 13.10 1.14 4.97
CA SER A 77 13.12 2.02 6.13
C SER A 77 11.77 2.16 6.85
N LEU A 78 10.65 1.83 6.18
CA LEU A 78 9.32 1.85 6.78
C LEU A 78 9.18 0.85 7.94
N ALA A 79 10.01 -0.19 7.97
CA ALA A 79 10.11 -1.13 9.10
C ALA A 79 10.54 -0.46 10.42
N HIS A 80 11.29 0.64 10.33
CA HIS A 80 11.91 1.31 11.47
C HIS A 80 11.28 2.68 11.76
N ALA A 81 10.35 3.14 10.92
CA ALA A 81 9.64 4.39 11.14
C ALA A 81 8.75 4.32 12.40
N PRO A 82 8.37 5.48 12.98
CA PRO A 82 7.36 5.54 14.04
C PRO A 82 6.10 4.74 13.66
N LEU A 83 5.52 4.04 14.61
CA LEU A 83 4.48 3.03 14.32
C LEU A 83 3.21 3.66 13.73
N ASP A 84 2.79 4.81 14.25
CA ASP A 84 1.66 5.59 13.76
C ASP A 84 1.87 6.02 12.29
N PHE A 85 3.04 6.59 12.00
CA PHE A 85 3.43 6.98 10.65
C PHE A 85 3.50 5.78 9.70
N ALA A 86 4.15 4.69 10.11
CA ALA A 86 4.26 3.51 9.27
C ALA A 86 2.89 2.89 8.97
N ASN A 87 2.01 2.80 9.96
CA ASN A 87 0.67 2.26 9.78
C ASN A 87 -0.17 3.15 8.85
N TYR A 88 -0.09 4.48 9.02
CA TYR A 88 -0.72 5.42 8.10
C TYR A 88 -0.22 5.25 6.67
N VAL A 89 1.10 5.27 6.43
CA VAL A 89 1.66 5.09 5.08
C VAL A 89 1.20 3.76 4.49
N ILE A 90 1.24 2.67 5.25
CA ILE A 90 0.79 1.36 4.76
C ILE A 90 -0.69 1.41 4.36
N ALA A 91 -1.56 2.00 5.18
CA ALA A 91 -2.97 2.15 4.86
C ALA A 91 -3.20 3.05 3.63
N HIS A 92 -2.46 4.16 3.54
CA HIS A 92 -2.49 5.09 2.40
C HIS A 92 -2.15 4.40 1.08
N GLU A 93 -1.06 3.62 1.04
CA GLU A 93 -0.68 2.89 -0.17
C GLU A 93 -1.70 1.80 -0.54
N PHE A 94 -2.34 1.16 0.44
CA PHE A 94 -3.46 0.25 0.16
C PHE A 94 -4.69 0.98 -0.39
N ALA A 95 -4.95 2.20 0.06
CA ALA A 95 -6.00 3.05 -0.48
C ALA A 95 -5.73 3.38 -1.95
N HIS A 96 -4.50 3.78 -2.29
CA HIS A 96 -4.07 3.96 -3.68
C HIS A 96 -4.30 2.69 -4.51
N ALA A 97 -3.87 1.53 -4.02
CA ALA A 97 -4.05 0.27 -4.74
C ALA A 97 -5.53 -0.11 -4.92
N TYR A 98 -6.40 0.16 -3.94
CA TYR A 98 -7.84 -0.08 -4.04
C TYR A 98 -8.51 0.87 -5.04
N LEU A 99 -8.14 2.15 -4.99
CA LEU A 99 -8.61 3.19 -5.91
C LEU A 99 -7.95 3.15 -7.29
N ARG A 100 -7.00 2.23 -7.51
CA ARG A 100 -6.23 2.08 -8.75
C ARG A 100 -5.45 3.36 -9.11
N ASN A 101 -4.86 4.00 -8.10
CA ASN A 101 -4.10 5.25 -8.18
C ASN A 101 -4.92 6.41 -8.78
N ARG A 102 -6.19 6.56 -8.35
CA ARG A 102 -7.12 7.60 -8.81
C ARG A 102 -7.86 8.20 -7.62
N GLY A 103 -8.49 9.35 -7.83
CA GLY A 103 -9.55 9.83 -6.94
C GLY A 103 -10.80 8.95 -6.97
N ARG A 104 -11.69 9.09 -5.98
CA ARG A 104 -13.04 8.47 -6.00
C ARG A 104 -13.91 9.13 -7.06
N THR A 105 -13.65 10.40 -7.35
CA THR A 105 -14.25 11.13 -8.47
C THR A 105 -13.17 11.53 -9.49
N ARG A 106 -13.58 11.97 -10.68
CA ARG A 106 -12.67 12.33 -11.76
C ARG A 106 -11.75 13.50 -11.42
N ASP A 107 -12.24 14.44 -10.63
CA ASP A 107 -11.56 15.71 -10.33
C ASP A 107 -10.90 15.71 -8.94
N GLU A 108 -11.05 14.63 -8.18
CA GLU A 108 -10.41 14.46 -6.86
C GLU A 108 -8.95 14.06 -7.05
N ASP A 109 -8.07 14.73 -6.31
CA ASP A 109 -6.66 14.39 -6.28
C ASP A 109 -6.48 12.98 -5.68
N PRO A 110 -5.71 12.09 -6.32
CA PRO A 110 -5.51 10.73 -5.82
C PRO A 110 -4.91 10.67 -4.41
N GLU A 111 -4.03 11.60 -4.04
CA GLU A 111 -3.43 11.63 -2.70
C GLU A 111 -4.47 12.02 -1.65
N ASP A 112 -5.29 13.03 -1.92
CA ASP A 112 -6.39 13.44 -1.03
C ASP A 112 -7.41 12.29 -0.88
N ALA A 113 -7.69 11.58 -1.96
CA ALA A 113 -8.59 10.43 -1.95
C ALA A 113 -8.04 9.28 -1.08
N ALA A 114 -6.75 8.98 -1.23
CA ALA A 114 -6.07 7.95 -0.45
C ALA A 114 -5.96 8.33 1.03
N ASP A 115 -5.65 9.59 1.35
CA ASP A 115 -5.60 10.12 2.72
C ASP A 115 -6.98 9.97 3.39
N ALA A 116 -8.03 10.43 2.72
CA ALA A 116 -9.39 10.32 3.25
C ALA A 116 -9.83 8.87 3.44
N LEU A 117 -9.46 7.97 2.52
CA LEU A 117 -9.85 6.56 2.60
C LEU A 117 -9.07 5.82 3.71
N ALA A 118 -7.79 6.13 3.88
CA ALA A 118 -7.01 5.63 5.01
C ALA A 118 -7.60 6.11 6.35
N ALA A 119 -8.04 7.36 6.44
CA ALA A 119 -8.72 7.90 7.62
C ALA A 119 -10.06 7.19 7.89
N GLU A 120 -10.86 6.88 6.86
CA GLU A 120 -12.07 6.05 7.00
C GLU A 120 -11.78 4.66 7.58
N TRP A 121 -10.58 4.12 7.34
CA TRP A 121 -10.10 2.86 7.92
C TRP A 121 -9.47 3.02 9.32
N GLY A 122 -9.45 4.22 9.88
CA GLY A 122 -8.91 4.53 11.21
C GLY A 122 -7.41 4.82 11.23
N TYR A 123 -6.84 5.21 10.10
CA TYR A 123 -5.42 5.58 9.95
C TYR A 123 -5.29 7.03 9.51
N ASP A 124 -5.58 7.96 10.41
CA ASP A 124 -5.43 9.39 10.16
C ASP A 124 -3.98 9.76 9.80
N LYS A 125 -3.82 10.71 8.88
CA LYS A 125 -2.52 11.30 8.54
C LYS A 125 -1.88 11.94 9.78
N PRO A 126 -0.77 11.40 10.30
CA PRO A 126 -0.17 11.94 11.51
C PRO A 126 0.52 13.27 11.18
N LEU A 127 0.63 14.14 12.19
CA LEU A 127 1.34 15.42 12.06
C LEU A 127 2.80 15.24 11.60
N SER A 128 3.40 14.08 11.88
CA SER A 128 4.74 13.71 11.41
C SER A 128 4.84 13.55 9.90
N ALA A 129 3.74 13.23 9.21
CA ALA A 129 3.67 13.10 7.75
C ALA A 129 3.52 14.45 7.03
N MET A 130 2.97 15.47 7.69
CA MET A 130 2.78 16.81 7.11
C MET A 130 4.09 17.55 6.78
N ARG A 131 5.25 17.03 7.20
CA ARG A 131 6.57 17.61 6.87
C ARG A 131 7.09 17.25 5.47
N TYR A 132 6.38 16.39 4.74
CA TYR A 132 6.84 15.85 3.46
C TYR A 132 5.90 16.13 2.29
N THR A 133 4.88 16.97 2.50
CA THR A 133 3.95 17.52 1.47
C THR A 133 4.26 18.97 1.18
#